data_AF-A0A848WZV1-F1
#
_entry.id   AF-A0A848WZV1-F1
#
_cell.length_a   1.000
_cell.length_b   1.000
_cell.length_c   1.000
_cell.angle_alpha   90.00
_cell.angle_beta   90.00
_cell.angle_gamma   90.00
#
_symmetry.space_group_name_H-M   'P 1'
#
loop_
_entity.id
_entity.type
_entity.pdbx_description
1 polymer ?
#
loop_
_entity_poly.entity_id
_entity_poly.type
_entity_poly.pdbx_seq_one_letter_code
_entity_poly.pdbx_strand_id
1 'polypeptide(L)' 'MKRWIIFAVFVVLAILHQDSWNWDNANLVFGFMPVGLAYHAMYSIVAAVFWFCVLKVNWPSDLEEWAEGGDAE' A
#
# COMPACT_ATOMS: atom_id res chain seq x y z
N MET A 1 -8.40 -11.36 7.98
CA MET A 1 -9.03 -10.18 7.34
C MET A 1 -9.89 -10.65 6.17
N LYS A 2 -11.12 -10.17 6.00
CA LYS A 2 -11.94 -10.62 4.85
C LYS A 2 -11.31 -10.08 3.57
N ARG A 3 -11.06 -10.95 2.57
CA ARG A 3 -10.35 -10.59 1.32
C ARG A 3 -10.94 -9.37 0.63
N TRP A 4 -12.27 -9.21 0.65
CA TRP A 4 -12.95 -8.07 0.03
C TRP A 4 -12.56 -6.71 0.65
N ILE A 5 -12.18 -6.66 1.93
CA ILE A 5 -11.72 -5.44 2.60
C ILE A 5 -10.39 -5.00 1.99
N ILE A 6 -9.47 -5.95 1.75
CA ILE A 6 -8.16 -5.67 1.13
C ILE A 6 -8.38 -5.09 -0.27
N PHE A 7 -9.28 -5.70 -1.05
CA PHE A 7 -9.64 -5.18 -2.38
C PHE A 7 -10.26 -3.78 -2.31
N ALA A 8 -11.19 -3.54 -1.39
CA ALA A 8 -11.81 -2.22 -1.23
C ALA A 8 -10.76 -1.15 -0.89
N VAL A 9 -9.87 -1.42 0.08
CA VAL A 9 -8.78 -0.51 0.45
C VAL A 9 -7.82 -0.29 -0.71
N PHE A 10 -7.46 -1.34 -1.45
CA PHE A 10 -6.60 -1.23 -2.62
C PHE A 10 -7.21 -0.34 -3.71
N VAL A 11 -8.51 -0.49 -4.00
CA VAL A 11 -9.22 0.38 -4.95
C VAL A 11 -9.23 1.83 -4.48
N VAL A 12 -9.47 2.08 -3.19
CA VAL A 12 -9.41 3.43 -2.61
C VAL A 12 -8.01 4.02 -2.76
N LEU A 13 -6.95 3.26 -2.45
CA LEU A 13 -5.58 3.71 -2.66
C LEU A 13 -5.32 4.02 -4.13
N ALA A 14 -5.75 3.16 -5.06
CA ALA A 14 -5.57 3.38 -6.50
C ALA A 14 -6.24 4.67 -7.00
N ILE A 15 -7.43 5.00 -6.47
CA ILE A 15 -8.10 6.27 -6.78
C ILE A 15 -7.32 7.45 -6.18
N LEU A 16 -6.91 7.33 -4.91
CA LEU A 16 -6.15 8.38 -4.23
C LEU A 16 -4.80 8.66 -4.92
N HIS A 17 -4.20 7.65 -5.54
CA HIS A 17 -2.95 7.79 -6.28
C HIS A 17 -3.04 8.73 -7.49
N GLN A 18 -4.25 8.95 -8.03
CA GLN A 18 -4.42 9.83 -9.20
C GLN A 18 -4.16 11.31 -8.87
N ASP A 19 -4.27 11.70 -7.59
CA ASP A 19 -3.92 13.03 -7.06
C ASP A 19 -4.43 14.21 -7.92
N SER A 20 -5.64 14.09 -8.49
CA SER A 20 -6.14 15.06 -9.46
C SER A 20 -6.43 16.45 -8.85
N TRP A 21 -6.52 16.55 -7.52
CA TRP A 21 -6.78 17.82 -6.82
C TRP A 21 -5.52 18.66 -6.58
N ASN A 22 -4.32 18.06 -6.60
CA ASN A 22 -3.07 18.81 -6.45
C ASN A 22 -2.43 19.18 -7.80
N TRP A 23 -3.05 18.80 -8.93
CA TRP A 23 -2.48 18.94 -10.27
C TRP A 23 -2.03 20.37 -10.60
N ASP A 24 -2.83 21.37 -10.25
CA ASP A 24 -2.52 22.79 -10.49
C ASP A 24 -2.02 23.51 -9.22
N ASN A 25 -1.71 22.78 -8.15
CA ASN A 25 -1.38 23.35 -6.85
C ASN A 25 0.14 23.51 -6.67
N ALA A 26 0.63 24.73 -6.87
CA ALA A 26 2.04 25.08 -6.70
C ALA A 26 2.45 25.43 -5.25
N ASN A 27 1.54 25.26 -4.27
CA ASN A 27 1.86 25.59 -2.88
C ASN A 27 3.00 24.70 -2.34
N LEU A 28 3.83 25.31 -1.49
CA LEU A 28 4.94 24.64 -0.85
C LEU A 28 4.59 24.24 0.59
N VAL A 29 4.90 23.00 0.92
CA VAL A 29 4.92 22.48 2.29
C VAL A 29 6.34 22.68 2.86
N PHE A 30 6.43 23.09 4.12
CA PHE A 30 7.68 23.43 4.81
C PHE A 30 8.53 24.51 4.11
N GLY A 31 7.95 25.27 3.18
CA GLY A 31 8.63 26.35 2.45
C GLY A 31 9.55 25.90 1.32
N PHE A 32 9.65 24.60 1.01
CA PHE A 32 10.54 24.11 -0.07
C PHE A 32 9.97 22.96 -0.91
N MET A 33 8.98 22.22 -0.41
CA MET A 33 8.50 21.00 -1.06
C MET A 33 7.15 21.23 -1.74
N PRO A 34 6.99 20.96 -3.05
CA PRO A 34 5.69 21.03 -3.70
C PRO A 34 4.66 20.12 -3.03
N VAL A 35 3.42 20.60 -2.84
CA VAL A 35 2.38 19.85 -2.14
C VAL A 35 2.04 18.51 -2.81
N GLY A 36 2.03 18.44 -4.14
CA GLY A 36 1.84 17.17 -4.85
C GLY A 36 2.95 16.16 -4.54
N LEU A 37 4.20 16.61 -4.40
CA LEU A 37 5.32 15.75 -4.01
C LEU A 37 5.18 15.27 -2.57
N ALA A 38 4.84 16.17 -1.65
CA ALA A 38 4.60 15.82 -0.24
C ALA A 38 3.46 14.80 -0.10
N TYR A 39 2.38 14.98 -0.87
CA TYR A 39 1.27 14.04 -0.93
C TYR A 39 1.72 12.64 -1.38
N HIS A 40 2.46 12.54 -2.49
CA HIS A 40 2.94 11.26 -3.01
C HIS A 40 3.94 10.56 -2.08
N ALA A 41 4.78 11.32 -1.37
CA ALA A 41 5.67 10.78 -0.36
C ALA A 41 4.88 10.11 0.77
N MET A 42 3.87 10.80 1.31
CA MET A 42 3.00 10.24 2.34
C MET A 42 2.16 9.07 1.83
N TYR A 43 1.63 9.16 0.61
CA TYR A 43 0.91 8.08 -0.05
C TYR A 43 1.78 6.81 -0.14
N SER A 44 3.06 6.96 -0.50
CA SER A 44 4.00 5.85 -0.60
C SER A 44 4.21 5.14 0.75
N ILE A 45 4.29 5.91 1.84
CA ILE A 45 4.37 5.35 3.21
C ILE A 45 3.10 4.56 3.54
N VAL A 46 1.92 5.13 3.25
CA VAL A 46 0.63 4.45 3.50
C VAL A 46 0.53 3.16 2.68
N ALA A 47 0.93 3.19 1.42
CA ALA A 47 0.93 2.01 0.54
C ALA A 47 1.89 0.93 1.04
N ALA A 48 3.07 1.31 1.53
CA ALA A 48 4.04 0.37 2.11
C ALA A 48 3.49 -0.28 3.39
N VAL A 49 2.87 0.50 4.29
CA VAL A 49 2.22 -0.02 5.49
C VAL A 49 1.06 -0.95 5.13
N PHE A 50 0.24 -0.58 4.15
CA PHE A 50 -0.84 -1.42 3.65
C PHE A 50 -0.33 -2.78 3.18
N TRP A 51 0.70 -2.80 2.32
CA TRP A 51 1.29 -4.05 1.84
C TRP A 51 1.95 -4.86 2.95
N PHE A 52 2.65 -4.21 3.88
CA PHE A 52 3.19 -4.88 5.06
C PHE A 52 2.09 -5.60 5.87
N CYS A 53 0.96 -4.94 6.12
CA CYS A 53 -0.18 -5.56 6.79
C CYS A 53 -0.79 -6.72 5.98
N VAL A 54 -0.92 -6.56 4.65
CA VAL A 54 -1.44 -7.61 3.77
C VAL A 54 -0.55 -8.86 3.82
N LEU A 55 0.77 -8.67 3.70
CA LEU A 55 1.75 -9.75 3.79
C LEU A 55 1.68 -10.42 5.15
N LYS A 56 1.71 -9.67 6.26
CA LYS A 56 1.64 -10.26 7.61
C LYS A 56 0.38 -11.09 7.87
N VAL A 57 -0.75 -10.77 7.22
CA VAL A 57 -2.04 -11.43 7.45
C VAL A 57 -2.32 -12.55 6.44
N ASN A 58 -1.78 -12.49 5.23
CA ASN A 58 -2.09 -13.42 4.14
C ASN A 58 -0.84 -14.11 3.59
N TRP A 59 0.26 -14.09 4.34
CA TRP A 59 1.45 -14.84 3.98
C TRP A 59 1.09 -16.34 3.86
N PRO A 60 1.47 -17.00 2.77
CA PRO A 60 1.08 -18.39 2.54
C PRO A 60 2.04 -19.35 3.26
N SER A 61 2.02 -19.35 4.59
CA SER A 61 2.91 -20.20 5.40
C SER A 61 2.73 -21.70 5.09
N ASP A 62 1.51 -22.15 4.80
CA ASP A 62 1.27 -23.54 4.39
C ASP A 62 2.02 -23.93 3.10
N LEU A 63 2.22 -22.98 2.18
CA LEU A 63 3.01 -23.20 0.96
C LEU A 63 4.51 -23.23 1.24
N GLU A 64 4.98 -22.47 2.25
CA GLU A 64 6.37 -22.54 2.71
C GLU A 64 6.65 -23.88 3.37
N GLU A 65 5.77 -24.33 4.27
CA GLU A 65 5.90 -25.62 4.95
C GLU A 65 5.92 -26.80 3.97
N TRP A 66 5.04 -26.79 2.97
CA TRP A 66 5.07 -27.74 1.87
C TRP A 66 6.39 -27.69 1.07
N ALA A 67 6.87 -26.49 0.72
CA ALA A 67 8.09 -26.30 -0.07
C ALA A 67 9.37 -26.70 0.70
N GLU A 68 9.36 -26.56 2.03
CA GLU A 68 10.44 -26.98 2.93
C GLU A 68 10.46 -28.50 3.18
N GLY A 69 9.51 -29.25 2.59
CA GLY A 69 9.46 -30.71 2.67
C GLY A 69 8.70 -31.23 3.90
N GLY A 70 7.83 -30.41 4.50
CA GLY A 70 7.01 -30.77 5.67
C GLY A 70 6.05 -31.93 5.43
N ASP A 71 5.70 -32.24 4.18
CA ASP A 71 4.82 -33.35 3.82
C ASP A 71 5.53 -34.37 2.91
N ALA A 72 6.40 -35.18 3.53
CA ALA A 72 6.87 -36.45 3.00
C ALA A 72 6.56 -37.59 3.99
N GLU A 73 5.28 -37.72 4.38
CA GLU A 73 4.69 -38.97 4.91
C GLU A 73 3.34 -39.25 4.25
#